data_AF-A0A928QKU7-F1
#
_entry.id   AF-A0A928QKU7-F1
#
_cell.length_a   1.000
_cell.length_b   1.000
_cell.length_c   1.000
_cell.angle_alpha   90.00
_cell.angle_beta   90.00
_cell.angle_gamma   90.00
#
_symmetry.space_group_name_H-M   'P 1'
#
loop_
_entity.id
_entity.type
_entity.pdbx_description
1 polymer ?
#
loop_
_entity_poly.entity_id
_entity_poly.type
_entity_poly.pdbx_seq_one_letter_code
_entity_poly.pdbx_strand_id
1 'polypeptide(L)'
;MSRALLVGTAPPLQLGYEYTQTPPYDAVVIGSMRLSELLQFQNEAVLQALSEGLPVFLYTPGLPASPKNRALSASLAAAQRELKNWGVVFTDGGQKRLITAKQARELRAAGQKPAPGAVLTPLAKEILEGQT
;
A
#
# COMPACT_ATOMS: atom_id res chain seq x y z
N MET A 1 8.21 17.37 4.44
CA MET A 1 7.71 16.47 3.38
C MET A 1 7.69 15.07 3.93
N SER A 2 6.66 14.27 3.66
CA SER A 2 6.59 12.88 4.12
C SER A 2 7.52 11.99 3.28
N ARG A 3 8.20 11.06 3.93
CA ARG A 3 9.14 10.13 3.26
C ARG A 3 8.51 8.76 3.08
N ALA A 4 8.73 8.16 1.92
CA ALA A 4 8.30 6.79 1.65
C ALA A 4 9.50 5.90 1.34
N LEU A 5 9.57 4.74 1.99
CA LEU A 5 10.49 3.70 1.58
C LEU A 5 10.08 3.18 0.19
N LEU A 6 10.98 3.21 -0.76
CA LEU A 6 10.73 2.68 -2.10
C LEU A 6 11.14 1.21 -2.17
N VAL A 7 10.20 0.35 -2.58
CA VAL A 7 10.44 -1.06 -2.90
C VAL A 7 10.28 -1.25 -4.40
N GLY A 8 11.31 -1.81 -5.06
CA GLY A 8 11.36 -1.96 -6.50
C GLY A 8 11.72 -0.67 -7.23
N THR A 9 11.21 -0.49 -8.44
CA THR A 9 11.55 0.68 -9.28
C THR A 9 10.63 1.85 -9.01
N ALA A 10 11.19 3.05 -8.84
CA ALA A 10 10.45 4.28 -8.61
C ALA A 10 9.33 4.48 -9.66
N PRO A 11 8.09 4.80 -9.23
CA PRO A 11 7.05 5.23 -10.15
C PRO A 11 7.50 6.47 -10.95
N PRO A 12 7.17 6.56 -12.25
CA PRO A 12 7.46 7.74 -13.06
C PRO A 12 6.63 8.96 -12.64
N LEU A 13 5.50 8.75 -11.96
CA LEU A 13 4.70 9.80 -11.35
C LEU A 13 5.16 10.08 -9.92
N GLN A 14 5.26 11.37 -9.57
CA GLN A 14 5.46 11.78 -8.18
C GLN A 14 4.19 11.53 -7.37
N LEU A 15 4.24 10.52 -6.50
CA LEU A 15 3.13 10.18 -5.59
C LEU A 15 3.05 11.09 -4.35
N GLY A 16 3.71 12.25 -4.38
CA GLY A 16 3.74 13.21 -3.26
C GLY A 16 4.64 12.81 -2.09
N TYR A 17 5.55 11.86 -2.29
CA TYR A 17 6.55 11.43 -1.30
C TYR A 17 7.97 11.68 -1.78
N GLU A 18 8.86 11.98 -0.84
CA GLU A 18 10.30 11.86 -1.05
C GLU A 18 10.69 10.38 -0.85
N TYR A 19 11.20 9.73 -1.89
CA TYR A 19 11.58 8.32 -1.82
C TYR A 19 12.91 8.14 -1.11
N THR A 20 12.95 7.24 -0.14
CA THR A 20 14.15 6.82 0.59
C THR A 20 14.34 5.31 0.47
N GLN A 21 15.57 4.84 0.69
CA GLN A 21 15.89 3.41 0.81
C GLN A 21 16.20 2.99 2.25
N THR A 22 16.27 3.96 3.18
CA THR A 22 16.59 3.71 4.58
C THR A 22 15.62 4.47 5.50
N PRO A 23 15.41 3.98 6.74
CA PRO A 23 14.72 4.74 7.77
C PRO A 23 15.35 6.13 8.00
N PRO A 24 14.59 7.13 8.49
CA PRO A 24 13.16 7.08 8.83
C PRO A 24 12.23 7.29 7.62
N TYR A 25 11.08 6.63 7.61
CA TYR A 25 10.00 6.77 6.62
C TYR A 25 8.62 6.70 7.29
N ASP A 26 7.63 7.34 6.67
CA ASP A 26 6.23 7.38 7.15
C ASP A 26 5.30 6.49 6.33
N ALA A 27 5.80 5.93 5.22
CA ALA A 27 5.07 5.10 4.28
C ALA A 27 6.00 4.14 3.55
N VAL A 28 5.44 3.11 2.91
CA VAL A 28 6.14 2.29 1.93
C VAL A 28 5.42 2.41 0.59
N VAL A 29 6.18 2.58 -0.49
CA VAL A 29 5.69 2.59 -1.86
C VAL A 29 6.37 1.44 -2.61
N ILE A 30 5.57 0.45 -2.96
CA ILE A 30 5.92 -0.59 -3.92
C ILE A 30 5.71 0.01 -5.31
N GLY A 31 6.80 0.22 -6.01
CA GLY A 31 6.78 0.79 -7.35
C GLY A 31 6.45 -0.24 -8.41
N SER A 32 7.26 -0.29 -9.48
CA SER A 32 7.10 -1.29 -10.53
C SER A 32 7.78 -2.60 -10.14
N MET A 33 7.14 -3.73 -10.49
CA MET A 33 7.65 -5.08 -10.24
C MET A 33 7.44 -5.97 -11.45
N ARG A 34 8.32 -6.95 -11.63
CA ARG A 34 8.20 -8.01 -12.62
C ARG A 34 7.18 -9.06 -12.16
N LEU A 35 6.72 -9.87 -13.11
CA LEU A 35 5.83 -11.00 -12.82
C LEU A 35 6.38 -11.94 -11.76
N SER A 36 7.67 -12.31 -11.86
CA SER A 36 8.32 -13.18 -10.89
C SER A 36 8.37 -12.57 -9.49
N GLU A 37 8.62 -11.26 -9.40
CA GLU A 37 8.72 -10.52 -8.13
C GLU A 37 7.35 -10.43 -7.45
N LEU A 38 6.28 -10.18 -8.19
CA LEU A 38 4.93 -10.14 -7.63
C LEU A 38 4.46 -11.54 -7.18
N LEU A 39 4.77 -12.59 -7.95
CA LEU A 39 4.38 -13.96 -7.61
C LEU A 39 5.13 -14.53 -6.40
N GLN A 40 6.32 -14.02 -6.10
CA GLN A 40 7.17 -14.45 -4.99
C GLN A 40 7.29 -13.34 -3.93
N PHE A 41 6.32 -12.44 -3.85
CA PHE A 41 6.43 -11.25 -3.04
C PHE A 41 6.57 -11.59 -1.55
N GLN A 42 7.78 -11.38 -1.03
CA GLN A 42 8.11 -11.45 0.39
C GLN A 42 9.11 -10.34 0.69
N ASN A 43 8.62 -9.22 1.18
CA ASN A 43 9.46 -8.07 1.52
C ASN A 43 9.32 -7.71 3.00
N GLU A 44 10.41 -7.84 3.74
CA GLU A 44 10.46 -7.61 5.18
C GLU A 44 9.99 -6.21 5.57
N ALA A 45 10.46 -5.17 4.87
CA ALA A 45 10.09 -3.80 5.20
C ALA A 45 8.60 -3.50 4.96
N VAL A 46 7.99 -4.15 3.97
CA VAL A 46 6.54 -4.06 3.72
C VAL A 46 5.76 -4.75 4.83
N LEU A 47 6.15 -5.97 5.21
CA LEU A 47 5.49 -6.70 6.30
C LEU A 47 5.63 -5.96 7.63
N GLN A 48 6.81 -5.42 7.92
CA GLN A 48 7.07 -4.61 9.10
C GLN A 48 6.19 -3.35 9.10
N ALA A 49 6.14 -2.61 7.99
CA ALA A 49 5.31 -1.42 7.86
C ALA A 49 3.81 -1.72 8.07
N LEU A 50 3.31 -2.81 7.50
CA LEU A 50 1.93 -3.26 7.71
C LEU A 50 1.68 -3.60 9.19
N SER A 51 2.61 -4.31 9.84
CA SER A 51 2.51 -4.68 11.26
C SER A 51 2.49 -3.45 12.20
N GLU A 52 3.22 -2.39 11.83
CA GLU A 52 3.27 -1.12 12.57
C GLU A 52 2.08 -0.19 12.23
N GLY A 53 1.27 -0.56 11.24
CA GLY A 53 0.13 0.23 10.77
C GLY A 53 0.52 1.43 9.88
N LEU A 54 1.73 1.39 9.30
CA LEU A 54 2.18 2.35 8.30
C LEU A 54 1.48 2.08 6.94
N PRO A 55 1.19 3.12 6.17
CA PRO A 55 0.67 2.97 4.81
C PRO A 55 1.63 2.19 3.93
N VAL A 56 1.10 1.22 3.19
CA VAL A 56 1.79 0.59 2.06
C VAL A 56 0.99 0.82 0.80
N PHE A 57 1.61 1.45 -0.19
CA PHE A 57 1.03 1.70 -1.51
C PHE A 57 1.67 0.81 -2.55
N LEU A 58 0.89 0.39 -3.53
CA LEU A 58 1.37 -0.32 -4.71
C LEU A 58 0.98 0.47 -5.97
N TYR A 59 1.98 0.79 -6.78
CA TYR A 59 1.81 1.52 -8.03
C TYR A 59 1.32 0.59 -9.15
N THR A 60 0.03 0.67 -9.49
CA THR A 60 -0.61 -0.27 -10.42
C THR A 60 -0.14 -0.17 -11.87
N PRO A 61 0.22 1.00 -12.43
CA PRO A 61 0.75 1.08 -13.80
C PRO A 61 2.13 0.43 -13.95
N GLY A 62 2.82 0.17 -12.84
CA GLY A 62 4.09 -0.55 -12.80
C GLY A 62 3.95 -2.06 -12.69
N LEU A 63 2.72 -2.60 -12.66
CA LEU A 63 2.47 -4.03 -12.56
C LEU A 63 2.52 -4.73 -13.94
N PRO A 64 2.89 -6.02 -13.97
CA PRO A 64 2.87 -6.80 -15.20
C PRO A 64 1.43 -6.97 -15.72
N ALA A 65 1.28 -6.90 -17.04
CA ALA A 65 0.02 -7.24 -17.69
C ALA A 65 -0.35 -8.71 -17.45
N SER A 66 -1.64 -9.03 -17.54
CA SER A 66 -2.12 -10.40 -17.38
C SER A 66 -1.46 -11.32 -18.42
N PRO A 67 -0.77 -12.39 -18.02
CA PRO A 67 -0.12 -13.30 -18.95
C PRO A 67 -1.16 -14.10 -19.74
N LYS A 68 -0.82 -14.47 -20.98
CA LYS A 68 -1.68 -15.34 -21.83
C LYS A 68 -1.84 -16.75 -21.24
N ASN A 69 -0.92 -17.18 -20.39
CA ASN A 69 -1.00 -18.46 -19.68
C ASN A 69 -2.02 -18.36 -18.54
N ARG A 70 -3.10 -19.14 -18.64
CA ARG A 70 -4.22 -19.15 -17.68
C ARG A 70 -3.78 -19.44 -16.25
N ALA A 71 -2.85 -20.39 -16.04
CA ALA A 71 -2.38 -20.74 -14.70
C ALA A 71 -1.62 -19.55 -14.08
N LEU A 72 -0.72 -18.92 -14.84
CA LEU A 72 0.01 -17.74 -14.38
C LEU A 72 -0.91 -16.53 -14.15
N SER A 73 -1.97 -16.38 -14.95
CA SER A 73 -2.97 -15.32 -14.77
C SER A 73 -3.75 -15.52 -13.47
N ALA A 74 -4.15 -16.76 -13.16
CA ALA A 74 -4.78 -17.10 -11.88
C ALA A 74 -3.82 -16.84 -10.69
N SER A 75 -2.55 -17.23 -10.79
CA SER A 75 -1.55 -16.97 -9.75
C SER A 75 -1.31 -15.47 -9.54
N LEU A 76 -1.25 -14.67 -10.62
CA LEU A 76 -1.13 -13.22 -10.54
C LEU A 76 -2.32 -12.59 -9.79
N ALA A 77 -3.54 -13.02 -10.12
CA ALA A 77 -4.75 -12.53 -9.48
C ALA A 77 -4.81 -12.90 -7.99
N ALA A 78 -4.35 -14.10 -7.63
CA ALA A 78 -4.24 -14.54 -6.25
C ALA A 78 -3.23 -13.69 -5.46
N ALA A 79 -2.03 -13.47 -6.00
CA ALA A 79 -1.01 -12.62 -5.37
C ALA A 79 -1.49 -11.18 -5.16
N GLN A 80 -2.14 -10.57 -6.15
CA GLN A 80 -2.71 -9.23 -6.01
C GLN A 80 -3.83 -9.18 -4.95
N ARG A 81 -4.65 -10.23 -4.84
CA ARG A 81 -5.69 -10.33 -3.82
C ARG A 81 -5.10 -10.47 -2.43
N GLU A 82 -4.05 -11.26 -2.26
CA GLU A 82 -3.34 -11.42 -1.00
C GLU A 82 -2.79 -10.09 -0.49
N LEU A 83 -2.12 -9.32 -1.36
CA LEU A 83 -1.64 -7.97 -1.02
C LEU A 83 -2.77 -7.04 -0.56
N LYS A 84 -3.92 -7.07 -1.25
CA LYS A 84 -5.11 -6.31 -0.82
C LYS A 84 -5.62 -6.77 0.54
N ASN A 85 -5.64 -8.09 0.80
CA ASN A 85 -6.08 -8.64 2.08
C ASN A 85 -5.16 -8.20 3.23
N TRP A 86 -3.86 -8.08 2.99
CA TRP A 86 -2.91 -7.55 3.98
C TRP A 86 -3.06 -6.03 4.22
N GLY A 87 -3.84 -5.33 3.38
CA GLY A 87 -4.06 -3.89 3.51
C GLY A 87 -3.17 -3.02 2.62
N VAL A 88 -2.49 -3.60 1.63
CA VAL A 88 -1.75 -2.84 0.61
C VAL A 88 -2.72 -2.09 -0.30
N VAL A 89 -2.43 -0.82 -0.56
CA VAL A 89 -3.33 0.08 -1.26
C VAL A 89 -2.85 0.31 -2.68
N PHE A 90 -3.69 -0.09 -3.61
CA PHE A 90 -3.42 -0.02 -5.03
C PHE A 90 -3.71 1.41 -5.51
N THR A 91 -2.70 2.09 -6.06
CA THR A 91 -2.79 3.46 -6.55
C THR A 91 -2.21 3.58 -7.95
N ASP A 92 -2.88 4.35 -8.79
CA ASP A 92 -2.41 4.79 -10.11
C ASP A 92 -1.75 6.18 -10.05
N GLY A 93 -1.66 6.78 -8.86
CA GLY A 93 -1.27 8.18 -8.66
C GLY A 93 -2.44 9.16 -8.65
N GLY A 94 -3.66 8.70 -8.92
CA GLY A 94 -4.89 9.46 -8.68
C GLY A 94 -5.14 9.56 -7.18
N GLN A 95 -4.94 10.74 -6.60
CA GLN A 95 -5.12 10.96 -5.17
C GLN A 95 -6.54 10.59 -4.71
N LYS A 96 -6.68 9.41 -4.10
CA LYS A 96 -7.65 9.18 -3.04
C LYS A 96 -6.86 9.20 -1.74
N ARG A 97 -7.15 10.14 -0.84
CA ARG A 97 -6.48 10.22 0.48
C ARG A 97 -6.75 8.92 1.23
N LEU A 98 -5.76 8.03 1.23
CA LEU A 98 -5.80 6.80 2.00
C LEU A 98 -5.59 7.16 3.48
N ILE A 99 -6.47 6.65 4.35
CA ILE A 99 -6.31 6.71 5.80
C ILE A 99 -5.75 5.39 6.30
N THR A 100 -4.63 5.49 6.97
CA THR A 100 -3.85 4.37 7.51
C THR A 100 -4.30 4.03 8.92
N ALA A 101 -3.89 2.88 9.45
CA ALA A 101 -4.20 2.51 10.83
C ALA A 101 -3.65 3.55 11.82
N LYS A 102 -2.43 4.05 11.60
CA LYS A 102 -1.85 5.14 12.39
C LYS A 102 -2.70 6.41 12.33
N GLN A 103 -3.06 6.87 11.13
CA GLN A 103 -3.91 8.06 10.96
C GLN A 103 -5.31 7.86 11.51
N ALA A 104 -5.85 6.65 11.44
CA ALA A 104 -7.13 6.29 12.06
C ALA A 104 -7.07 6.40 13.59
N ARG A 105 -5.97 5.95 14.22
CA ARG A 105 -5.75 6.13 15.67
C ARG A 105 -5.67 7.61 16.02
N GLU A 106 -4.92 8.39 15.24
CA GLU A 106 -4.79 9.84 15.43
C GLU A 106 -6.14 10.55 15.27
N LEU A 107 -6.92 10.21 14.23
CA LEU A 107 -8.27 10.75 14.01
C LEU A 107 -9.22 10.38 15.14
N ARG A 108 -9.22 9.11 15.59
CA ARG A 108 -10.04 8.66 16.71
C ARG A 108 -9.66 9.37 18.01
N ALA A 109 -8.36 9.50 18.30
CA ALA A 109 -7.87 10.23 19.47
C ALA A 109 -8.24 11.71 19.44
N ALA A 110 -8.28 12.32 18.26
CA ALA A 110 -8.69 13.70 18.05
C ALA A 110 -10.22 13.89 17.93
N GLY A 111 -11.02 12.81 17.98
CA GLY A 111 -12.47 12.86 17.76
C GLY A 111 -12.89 13.29 16.35
N GLN A 112 -11.99 13.20 15.37
CA GLN A 112 -12.20 13.64 14.00
C GLN A 112 -12.64 12.49 13.09
N LYS A 113 -13.37 12.82 12.02
CA LYS A 113 -13.79 11.87 10.99
C LYS A 113 -12.86 11.93 9.77
N PRO A 114 -12.66 10.81 9.06
CA PRO A 114 -12.02 10.81 7.75
C PRO A 114 -12.63 11.85 6.80
N ALA A 115 -11.80 12.44 5.94
CA ALA A 115 -12.29 13.32 4.89
C ALA A 115 -13.29 12.57 3.96
N PRO A 116 -14.31 13.24 3.42
CA PRO A 116 -15.25 12.61 2.49
C PRO A 116 -14.52 12.00 1.28
N GLY A 117 -14.80 10.74 0.97
CA GLY A 117 -14.15 10.02 -0.12
C GLY A 117 -12.76 9.46 0.20
N ALA A 118 -12.30 9.56 1.46
CA ALA A 118 -11.07 8.90 1.89
C ALA A 118 -11.22 7.38 1.82
N VAL A 119 -10.17 6.72 1.32
CA VAL A 119 -10.09 5.26 1.28
C VAL A 119 -9.53 4.81 2.62
N LEU A 120 -10.15 3.85 3.29
CA LEU A 120 -9.63 3.31 4.55
C LEU A 120 -8.90 1.99 4.27
N THR A 121 -7.73 1.80 4.88
CA THR A 121 -7.18 0.44 4.99
C THR A 121 -8.12 -0.45 5.85
N PRO A 122 -8.13 -1.79 5.68
CA PRO A 122 -8.97 -2.68 6.49
C PRO A 122 -8.79 -2.44 8.00
N LEU A 123 -7.53 -2.36 8.46
CA LEU A 123 -7.22 -2.07 9.87
C LEU A 123 -7.63 -0.65 10.29
N ALA A 124 -7.50 0.36 9.44
CA ALA A 124 -8.00 1.71 9.73
C ALA A 124 -9.53 1.74 9.92
N LYS A 125 -10.26 0.96 9.11
CA LYS A 125 -11.71 0.81 9.22
C LYS A 125 -12.07 0.18 10.57
N GLU A 126 -11.43 -0.92 10.96
CA GLU A 126 -11.64 -1.58 12.25
C GLU A 126 -11.39 -0.64 13.44
N ILE A 127 -10.31 0.14 13.38
CA ILE A 127 -9.94 1.12 14.42
C ILE A 127 -10.98 2.23 14.54
N LEU A 128 -11.51 2.74 13.43
CA LEU A 128 -12.52 3.80 13.43
C LEU A 128 -13.93 3.29 13.79
N GLU A 129 -14.23 2.03 13.51
CA GLU A 129 -15.48 1.36 13.90
C GLU A 129 -15.48 0.90 15.38
N GLY A 130 -14.34 0.98 16.07
CA GLY A 130 -14.22 0.63 17.48
C GLY A 130 -14.15 -0.88 17.74
N GLN A 131 -13.79 -1.68 16.74
CA GLN A 131 -13.65 -3.15 16.87
C GLN A 131 -12.28 -3.57 17.44
N THR A 132 -11.38 -2.61 17.64
CA THR A 132 -10.07 -2.71 18.32
C THR A 132 -9.77 -1.40 19.05
#